data_AF-A0A453BN22-F1
#
_entry.id   AF-A0A453BN22-F1
#
_cell.length_a   1.000
_cell.length_b   1.000
_cell.length_c   1.000
_cell.angle_alpha   90.00
_cell.angle_beta   90.00
_cell.angle_gamma   90.00
#
_symmetry.space_group_name_H-M   'P 1'
#
loop_
_entity.id
_entity.type
_entity.pdbx_description
1 polymer ?
#
loop_
_entity_poly.entity_id
_entity_poly.type
_entity_poly.pdbx_seq_one_letter_code
_entity_poly.pdbx_strand_id
1 'polypeptide(L)'
;GPSGKIMLLPEDDPNATHIMIGTGTGVAPFRGYLRRMFMEDVSSFKFGGLAWLFLGVANTDSLLYDEEFTNYLQQYPENFRYDKALSREQKNKSGGKMYVQDKIEEYSDEIFKLLDDGAHIYFCGLKGMMPGIQDTLKRVAEQRGESWHQKLSQLKKNKQWHVEVY
;
A
#
# COMPACT_ATOMS: atom_id res chain seq x y z
N GLY A 1 -6.31 -16.52 -20.79
CA GLY A 1 -6.31 -15.38 -19.84
C GLY A 1 -7.50 -14.49 -20.10
N PRO A 2 -7.83 -13.51 -19.23
CA PRO A 2 -7.12 -13.12 -17.99
C PRO A 2 -7.25 -14.14 -16.84
N SER A 3 -6.46 -13.99 -15.76
CA SER A 3 -6.48 -14.83 -14.55
C SER A 3 -6.23 -13.99 -13.29
N GLY A 4 -6.84 -14.37 -12.16
CA GLY A 4 -6.70 -13.66 -10.88
C GLY A 4 -7.93 -12.81 -10.54
N LYS A 5 -8.39 -12.90 -9.28
CA LYS A 5 -9.52 -12.11 -8.73
C LYS A 5 -9.17 -11.41 -7.41
N ILE A 6 -7.97 -11.64 -6.87
CA ILE A 6 -7.55 -11.18 -5.53
C ILE A 6 -7.18 -9.70 -5.56
N MET A 7 -6.49 -9.26 -6.63
CA MET A 7 -6.02 -7.90 -6.84
C MET A 7 -6.94 -7.11 -7.77
N LEU A 8 -8.27 -7.26 -7.63
CA LEU A 8 -9.21 -6.37 -8.31
C LEU A 8 -9.40 -5.10 -7.48
N LEU A 9 -9.43 -3.95 -8.15
CA LEU A 9 -9.81 -2.69 -7.56
C LEU A 9 -11.34 -2.67 -7.38
N PRO A 10 -11.87 -2.53 -6.16
CA PRO A 10 -13.29 -2.23 -5.96
C PRO A 10 -13.61 -0.86 -6.59
N GLU A 11 -14.58 -0.82 -7.50
CA GLU A 11 -15.06 0.43 -8.13
C GLU A 11 -16.47 0.82 -7.64
N ASP A 12 -17.04 0.06 -6.70
CA ASP A 12 -18.38 0.28 -6.13
C ASP A 12 -18.43 1.48 -5.19
N ASP A 13 -17.30 1.81 -4.54
CA ASP A 13 -17.14 3.04 -3.76
C ASP A 13 -15.96 3.87 -4.29
N PRO A 14 -16.21 4.97 -5.04
CA PRO A 14 -15.15 5.85 -5.54
C PRO A 14 -14.42 6.62 -4.42
N ASN A 15 -14.94 6.64 -3.20
CA ASN A 15 -14.33 7.30 -2.04
C ASN A 15 -13.56 6.34 -1.14
N ALA A 16 -13.46 5.06 -1.51
CA ALA A 16 -12.73 4.06 -0.75
C ALA A 16 -11.25 4.44 -0.58
N THR A 17 -10.69 4.07 0.57
CA THR A 17 -9.24 4.23 0.82
C THR A 17 -8.50 2.98 0.38
N HIS A 18 -7.42 3.14 -0.39
CA HIS A 18 -6.57 2.06 -0.89
C HIS A 18 -5.12 2.27 -0.45
N ILE A 19 -4.64 1.38 0.44
CA ILE A 19 -3.26 1.32 0.91
C ILE A 19 -2.52 0.26 0.09
N MET A 20 -1.53 0.68 -0.70
CA MET A 20 -0.82 -0.17 -1.65
C MET A 20 0.63 -0.32 -1.21
N ILE A 21 1.08 -1.56 -0.98
CA ILE A 21 2.43 -1.85 -0.49
C ILE A 21 3.15 -2.70 -1.53
N GLY A 22 4.10 -2.07 -2.22
CA GLY A 22 4.86 -2.64 -3.32
C GLY A 22 6.35 -2.77 -3.02
N THR A 23 6.99 -3.83 -3.52
CA THR A 23 8.46 -3.92 -3.60
C THR A 23 8.91 -4.23 -5.01
N GLY A 24 9.87 -3.46 -5.54
CA GLY A 24 10.37 -3.63 -6.91
C GLY A 24 9.24 -3.71 -7.95
N THR A 25 9.20 -4.80 -8.72
CA THR A 25 8.18 -5.04 -9.76
C THR A 25 6.75 -5.23 -9.23
N GLY A 26 6.57 -5.41 -7.92
CA GLY A 26 5.27 -5.47 -7.27
C GLY A 26 4.45 -4.17 -7.36
N VAL A 27 5.04 -3.08 -7.87
CA VAL A 27 4.30 -1.85 -8.19
C VAL A 27 3.37 -1.97 -9.40
N ALA A 28 3.54 -3.01 -10.22
CA ALA A 28 2.80 -3.20 -11.47
C ALA A 28 1.27 -3.10 -11.35
N PRO A 29 0.58 -3.83 -10.44
CA PRO A 29 -0.87 -3.68 -10.27
C PRO A 29 -1.25 -2.26 -9.82
N PHE A 30 -0.46 -1.66 -8.93
CA PHE A 30 -0.74 -0.33 -8.37
C PHE A 30 -0.62 0.77 -9.40
N ARG A 31 0.29 0.64 -10.37
CA ARG A 31 0.32 1.55 -11.52
C ARG A 31 -1.00 1.50 -12.30
N GLY A 32 -1.58 0.31 -12.47
CA GLY A 32 -2.90 0.16 -13.08
C GLY A 32 -3.99 0.88 -12.29
N TYR A 33 -4.01 0.71 -10.97
CA TYR A 33 -4.98 1.39 -10.09
C TYR A 33 -4.82 2.91 -10.14
N LEU A 34 -3.59 3.41 -10.02
CA LEU A 34 -3.32 4.85 -10.02
C LEU A 34 -3.67 5.51 -11.34
N ARG A 35 -3.44 4.83 -12.47
CA ARG A 35 -3.92 5.31 -13.78
C ARG A 35 -5.45 5.36 -13.83
N ARG A 36 -6.12 4.32 -13.36
CA ARG A 36 -7.58 4.27 -13.26
C ARG A 36 -8.14 5.39 -12.37
N MET A 37 -7.43 5.74 -11.30
CA MET A 37 -7.84 6.78 -10.34
C MET A 37 -7.56 8.21 -10.81
N PHE A 38 -6.41 8.45 -11.45
CA PHE A 38 -5.87 9.81 -11.65
C PHE A 38 -5.58 10.21 -13.10
N MET A 39 -5.54 9.26 -14.03
CA MET A 39 -5.16 9.49 -15.43
C MET A 39 -6.31 9.25 -16.40
N GLU A 40 -7.09 8.19 -16.18
CA GLU A 40 -8.23 7.87 -17.03
C GLU A 40 -9.41 8.81 -16.74
N ASP A 41 -10.03 9.33 -17.79
CA ASP A 41 -11.28 10.08 -17.69
C ASP A 41 -12.43 9.20 -18.15
N VAL A 42 -13.07 8.51 -17.19
CA VAL A 42 -14.18 7.60 -17.46
C VAL A 42 -15.40 8.05 -16.67
N SER A 43 -16.50 8.33 -17.38
CA SER A 43 -17.72 8.89 -16.78
C SER A 43 -18.33 8.04 -15.66
N SER A 44 -18.07 6.73 -15.66
CA SER A 44 -18.58 5.79 -14.65
C SER A 44 -17.74 5.72 -13.38
N PHE A 45 -16.52 6.26 -13.36
CA PHE A 45 -15.61 6.17 -12.23
C PHE A 45 -14.78 7.43 -12.09
N LYS A 46 -14.97 8.14 -10.99
CA LYS A 46 -14.15 9.30 -10.62
C LYS A 46 -13.71 9.12 -9.19
N PHE A 47 -12.41 8.86 -8.99
CA PHE A 47 -11.86 8.63 -7.67
C PHE A 47 -11.94 9.90 -6.81
N GLY A 48 -12.49 9.76 -5.61
CA GLY A 48 -12.59 10.80 -4.59
C GLY A 48 -12.00 10.41 -3.24
N GLY A 49 -11.51 9.17 -3.12
CA GLY A 49 -10.95 8.63 -1.89
C GLY A 49 -9.47 8.95 -1.68
N LEU A 50 -8.81 8.14 -0.85
CA LEU A 50 -7.38 8.22 -0.59
C LEU A 50 -6.66 7.01 -1.16
N ALA A 51 -5.69 7.24 -2.05
CA ALA A 51 -4.76 6.26 -2.55
C ALA A 51 -3.38 6.50 -1.89
N TRP A 52 -2.84 5.49 -1.22
CA TRP A 52 -1.56 5.61 -0.53
C TRP A 52 -0.61 4.51 -0.96
N LEU A 53 0.42 4.87 -1.73
CA LEU A 53 1.45 3.96 -2.20
C LEU A 53 2.68 3.99 -1.29
N PHE A 54 3.07 2.82 -0.79
CA PHE A 54 4.37 2.55 -0.21
C PHE A 54 5.21 1.74 -1.21
N LEU A 55 6.35 2.27 -1.64
CA LEU A 55 7.25 1.59 -2.58
C LEU A 55 8.63 1.35 -1.97
N GLY A 56 8.97 0.08 -1.77
CA GLY A 56 10.29 -0.35 -1.31
C GLY A 56 11.22 -0.73 -2.47
N VAL A 57 12.38 -0.08 -2.56
CA VAL A 57 13.42 -0.36 -3.56
C VAL A 57 14.83 -0.23 -2.95
N ALA A 58 15.86 -0.57 -3.73
CA ALA A 58 17.25 -0.48 -3.27
C ALA A 58 17.72 0.98 -3.14
N ASN A 59 17.60 1.73 -4.24
CA ASN A 59 18.12 3.06 -4.45
C ASN A 59 17.07 3.93 -5.15
N THR A 60 17.27 5.25 -5.23
CA THR A 60 16.42 6.18 -5.97
C THR A 60 16.32 5.80 -7.46
N ASP A 61 17.42 5.36 -8.09
CA ASP A 61 17.45 4.95 -9.50
C ASP A 61 16.59 3.70 -9.82
N SER A 62 16.15 3.00 -8.78
CA SER A 62 15.37 1.78 -8.86
C SER A 62 13.86 2.05 -8.69
N LEU A 63 13.46 3.32 -8.49
CA LEU A 63 12.06 3.72 -8.37
C LEU A 63 11.37 3.66 -9.73
N LEU A 64 10.64 2.56 -9.95
CA LEU A 64 9.85 2.38 -11.15
C LEU A 64 8.68 3.38 -11.18
N TYR A 65 8.56 4.12 -12.28
CA TYR A 65 7.48 5.09 -12.54
C TYR A 65 7.45 6.30 -11.59
N ASP A 66 8.60 6.67 -11.01
CA ASP A 66 8.67 7.72 -9.99
C ASP A 66 8.13 9.07 -10.46
N GLU A 67 8.44 9.45 -11.70
CA GLU A 67 7.96 10.70 -12.31
C GLU A 67 6.42 10.71 -12.45
N GLU A 68 5.83 9.59 -12.86
CA GLU A 68 4.38 9.42 -13.02
C GLU A 68 3.67 9.58 -11.66
N PHE A 69 4.17 8.92 -10.61
CA PHE A 69 3.60 9.03 -9.27
C PHE A 69 3.84 10.40 -8.62
N THR A 70 5.01 11.00 -8.84
CA THR A 70 5.30 12.36 -8.35
C THR A 70 4.36 13.39 -8.98
N ASN A 71 4.03 13.22 -10.27
CA ASN A 71 3.05 14.06 -10.95
C ASN A 71 1.65 13.91 -10.35
N TYR A 72 1.20 12.68 -10.03
CA TYR A 72 -0.08 12.48 -9.33
C TYR A 72 -0.07 13.13 -7.95
N LEU A 73 1.03 13.04 -7.20
CA LEU A 73 1.15 13.65 -5.88
C LEU A 73 1.02 15.18 -5.93
N GLN A 74 1.57 15.80 -6.99
CA GLN A 74 1.46 17.25 -7.20
C GLN A 74 0.05 17.68 -7.63
N GLN A 75 -0.62 16.90 -8.48
CA GLN A 75 -1.96 17.22 -8.99
C GLN A 75 -3.08 16.91 -7.99
N TYR A 76 -2.90 15.86 -7.19
CA TYR A 76 -3.92 15.32 -6.28
C TYR A 76 -3.39 15.15 -4.85
N PRO A 77 -2.85 16.21 -4.21
CA PRO A 77 -2.18 16.10 -2.91
C PRO A 77 -3.12 15.65 -1.77
N GLU A 78 -4.43 15.89 -1.91
CA GLU A 78 -5.44 15.46 -0.93
C GLU A 78 -5.88 13.98 -1.12
N ASN A 79 -5.67 13.43 -2.33
CA ASN A 79 -6.16 12.09 -2.68
C ASN A 79 -5.02 11.07 -2.88
N PHE A 80 -3.78 11.51 -3.06
CA PHE A 80 -2.65 10.62 -3.28
C PHE A 80 -1.50 10.89 -2.32
N ARG A 81 -0.98 9.80 -1.71
CA ARG A 81 0.24 9.80 -0.91
C ARG A 81 1.22 8.78 -1.46
N TYR A 82 2.50 9.13 -1.40
CA TYR A 82 3.57 8.30 -1.96
C TYR A 82 4.80 8.28 -1.05
N ASP A 83 4.96 7.18 -0.32
CA ASP A 83 6.06 6.95 0.60
C ASP A 83 7.07 5.95 0.01
N LYS A 84 8.34 6.37 0.00
CA LYS A 84 9.45 5.58 -0.56
C LYS A 84 10.28 5.00 0.57
N ALA A 85 10.66 3.73 0.47
CA ALA A 85 11.62 3.08 1.35
C ALA A 85 12.87 2.66 0.54
N LEU A 86 13.97 3.41 0.72
CA LEU A 86 15.21 3.24 -0.04
C LEU A 86 16.27 2.53 0.83
N SER A 87 16.36 1.21 0.70
CA SER A 87 17.15 0.38 1.65
C SER A 87 18.66 0.64 1.65
N ARG A 88 19.22 1.29 0.63
CA ARG A 88 20.64 1.64 0.55
C ARG A 88 20.95 3.12 0.79
N GLU A 89 19.91 3.97 0.84
CA GLU A 89 20.07 5.43 0.94
C GLU A 89 19.44 6.01 2.21
N GLN A 90 18.43 5.34 2.77
CA GLN A 90 17.71 5.78 3.95
C GLN A 90 17.99 4.87 5.16
N LYS A 91 17.86 5.45 6.35
CA LYS A 91 18.04 4.77 7.63
C LYS A 91 16.75 4.76 8.42
N ASN A 92 16.40 3.61 9.00
CA ASN A 92 15.27 3.50 9.92
C ASN A 92 15.63 4.06 11.31
N LYS A 93 14.66 4.09 12.23
CA LYS A 93 14.81 4.62 13.61
C LYS A 93 15.97 3.99 14.40
N SER A 94 16.34 2.75 14.06
CA SER A 94 17.43 2.00 14.71
C SER A 94 18.78 2.14 14.00
N GLY A 95 18.91 2.99 12.98
CA GLY A 95 20.12 3.15 12.17
C GLY A 95 20.38 2.03 11.14
N GLY A 96 19.44 1.09 11.01
CA GLY A 96 19.43 0.03 10.02
C GLY A 96 18.98 0.52 8.63
N LYS A 97 18.91 -0.40 7.67
CA LYS A 97 18.39 -0.11 6.32
C LYS A 97 16.90 0.20 6.38
N MET A 98 16.43 1.15 5.58
CA MET A 98 15.00 1.46 5.43
C MET A 98 14.31 0.48 4.50
N TYR A 99 13.41 -0.35 5.01
CA TYR A 99 12.52 -1.20 4.24
C TYR A 99 11.07 -0.73 4.35
N VAL A 100 10.19 -1.33 3.56
CA VAL A 100 8.78 -0.92 3.50
C VAL A 100 8.05 -1.14 4.84
N GLN A 101 8.41 -2.19 5.59
CA GLN A 101 7.87 -2.41 6.93
C GLN A 101 8.26 -1.32 7.93
N ASP A 102 9.45 -0.71 7.79
CA ASP A 102 9.86 0.40 8.64
C ASP A 102 8.99 1.64 8.36
N LYS A 103 8.65 1.89 7.09
CA LYS A 103 7.68 2.94 6.71
C LYS A 103 6.28 2.66 7.24
N ILE A 104 5.82 1.43 7.15
CA ILE A 104 4.52 1.03 7.73
C ILE A 104 4.51 1.27 9.24
N GLU A 105 5.61 1.00 9.94
CA GLU A 105 5.72 1.28 11.37
C GLU A 105 5.63 2.78 11.68
N GLU A 106 6.26 3.64 10.87
CA GLU A 106 6.21 5.10 11.02
C GLU A 106 4.78 5.66 10.99
N TYR A 107 3.92 5.08 10.16
CA TYR A 107 2.52 5.50 9.98
C TYR A 107 1.50 4.53 10.56
N SER A 108 1.94 3.65 11.46
CA SER A 108 1.16 2.50 11.89
C SER A 108 -0.20 2.87 12.49
N ASP A 109 -0.25 3.90 13.33
CA ASP A 109 -1.53 4.36 13.91
C ASP A 109 -2.53 4.85 12.87
N GLU A 110 -2.04 5.57 11.85
CA GLU A 110 -2.86 6.07 10.76
C GLU A 110 -3.35 4.92 9.87
N ILE A 111 -2.46 3.99 9.52
CA ILE A 111 -2.82 2.79 8.75
C ILE A 111 -3.91 2.00 9.47
N PHE A 112 -3.76 1.76 10.79
CA PHE A 112 -4.76 1.01 11.54
C PHE A 112 -6.11 1.73 11.62
N LYS A 113 -6.10 3.06 11.80
CA LYS A 113 -7.31 3.87 11.76
C LYS A 113 -8.01 3.77 10.40
N LEU A 114 -7.27 3.93 9.30
CA LEU A 114 -7.82 3.79 7.95
C LEU A 114 -8.42 2.38 7.74
N LEU A 115 -7.76 1.33 8.25
CA LEU A 115 -8.26 -0.04 8.18
C LEU A 115 -9.53 -0.25 9.01
N ASP A 116 -9.64 0.39 10.18
CA ASP A 116 -10.87 0.42 10.99
C ASP A 116 -12.01 1.11 10.24
N ASP A 117 -11.70 2.18 9.50
CA ASP A 117 -12.63 2.96 8.69
C ASP A 117 -12.98 2.32 7.32
N GLY A 118 -12.51 1.09 7.07
CA GLY A 118 -12.90 0.32 5.88
C GLY A 118 -11.88 0.32 4.73
N ALA A 119 -10.67 0.86 4.91
CA ALA A 119 -9.65 0.86 3.86
C ALA A 119 -9.30 -0.55 3.38
N HIS A 120 -8.98 -0.65 2.09
CA HIS A 120 -8.39 -1.84 1.49
C HIS A 120 -6.86 -1.75 1.54
N ILE A 121 -6.19 -2.86 1.88
CA ILE A 121 -4.75 -2.97 1.90
C ILE A 121 -4.27 -4.08 0.97
N TYR A 122 -3.31 -3.72 0.11
CA TYR A 122 -2.80 -4.55 -0.96
C TYR A 122 -1.29 -4.75 -0.81
N PHE A 123 -0.84 -5.98 -1.03
CA PHE A 123 0.58 -6.35 -0.98
C PHE A 123 0.99 -7.03 -2.28
N CYS A 124 2.02 -6.49 -2.95
CA CYS A 124 2.56 -7.11 -4.14
C CYS A 124 4.08 -6.98 -4.24
N GLY A 125 4.74 -8.07 -4.67
CA GLY A 125 6.19 -8.13 -4.82
C GLY A 125 6.77 -9.51 -4.51
N LEU A 126 8.04 -9.55 -4.14
CA LEU A 126 8.73 -10.79 -3.80
C LEU A 126 8.21 -11.37 -2.48
N LYS A 127 8.04 -12.70 -2.39
CA LYS A 127 7.61 -13.40 -1.16
C LYS A 127 8.33 -12.97 0.12
N GLY A 128 9.61 -12.63 0.02
CA GLY A 128 10.44 -12.18 1.14
C GLY A 128 9.97 -10.90 1.83
N MET A 129 9.09 -10.09 1.22
CA MET A 129 8.56 -8.87 1.84
C MET A 129 7.54 -9.15 2.96
N MET A 130 6.76 -10.24 2.83
CA MET A 130 5.59 -10.46 3.68
C MET A 130 5.93 -10.72 5.15
N PRO A 131 6.95 -11.53 5.51
CA PRO A 131 7.25 -11.81 6.91
C PRO A 131 7.50 -10.53 7.73
N GLY A 132 8.38 -9.64 7.25
CA GLY A 132 8.71 -8.39 7.97
C GLY A 132 7.52 -7.44 8.10
N ILE A 133 6.66 -7.39 7.09
CA ILE A 133 5.41 -6.59 7.12
C ILE A 133 4.44 -7.18 8.14
N GLN A 134 4.21 -8.50 8.11
CA GLN A 134 3.29 -9.16 9.02
C GLN A 134 3.75 -9.06 10.48
N ASP A 135 5.04 -9.24 10.74
CA ASP A 135 5.61 -9.08 12.08
C ASP A 135 5.44 -7.65 12.59
N THR A 136 5.61 -6.65 11.71
CA THR A 136 5.41 -5.24 12.05
C THR A 136 3.94 -4.95 12.37
N LEU A 137 3.01 -5.35 11.49
CA LEU A 137 1.58 -5.16 11.71
C LEU A 137 1.08 -5.89 12.97
N LYS A 138 1.59 -7.11 13.21
CA LYS A 138 1.29 -7.87 14.42
C LYS A 138 1.73 -7.12 15.67
N ARG A 139 2.99 -6.67 15.70
CA ARG A 139 3.55 -5.93 16.83
C ARG A 139 2.77 -4.65 17.12
N VAL A 140 2.42 -3.88 16.07
CA VAL A 140 1.61 -2.66 16.21
C VAL A 140 0.22 -3.00 16.77
N ALA A 141 -0.45 -4.02 16.24
CA ALA A 141 -1.77 -4.43 16.74
C ALA A 141 -1.71 -4.78 18.23
N GLU A 142 -0.72 -5.57 18.63
CA GLU A 142 -0.52 -5.98 20.02
C GLU A 142 -0.19 -4.78 20.94
N GLN A 143 0.59 -3.81 20.47
CA GLN A 143 0.88 -2.56 21.19
C GLN A 143 -0.39 -1.70 21.40
N ARG A 144 -1.35 -1.77 20.48
CA ARG A 144 -2.67 -1.12 20.58
C ARG A 144 -3.65 -1.91 21.47
N GLY A 145 -3.23 -3.06 22.00
CA GLY A 145 -4.11 -3.95 22.78
C GLY A 145 -5.09 -4.75 21.92
N GLU A 146 -4.85 -4.84 20.61
CA GLU A 146 -5.68 -5.60 19.67
C GLU A 146 -5.08 -6.98 19.38
N SER A 147 -5.94 -8.00 19.24
CA SER A 147 -5.49 -9.31 18.78
C SER A 147 -5.24 -9.28 17.28
N TRP A 148 -3.97 -9.40 16.85
CA TRP A 148 -3.62 -9.46 15.44
C TRP A 148 -4.37 -10.57 14.68
N HIS A 149 -4.56 -11.73 15.31
CA HIS A 149 -5.27 -12.84 14.69
C HIS A 149 -6.75 -12.49 14.40
N GLN A 150 -7.42 -11.84 15.35
CA GLN A 150 -8.80 -11.39 15.17
C GLN A 150 -8.89 -10.26 14.13
N LYS A 151 -7.99 -9.26 14.21
CA LYS A 151 -7.92 -8.15 13.24
C LYS A 151 -7.71 -8.67 11.82
N LEU A 152 -6.72 -9.54 11.59
CA LEU A 152 -6.47 -10.13 10.28
C LEU A 152 -7.64 -10.97 9.77
N SER A 153 -8.28 -11.75 10.65
CA SER A 153 -9.49 -12.51 10.30
C SER A 153 -10.61 -11.59 9.84
N GLN A 154 -10.83 -10.48 10.55
CA GLN A 154 -11.84 -9.48 10.21
C GLN A 154 -11.55 -8.80 8.88
N LEU A 155 -10.31 -8.37 8.63
CA LEU A 155 -9.89 -7.76 7.36
C LEU A 155 -10.12 -8.71 6.17
N LYS A 156 -9.81 -10.00 6.33
CA LYS A 156 -10.08 -11.02 5.29
C LYS A 156 -11.57 -11.22 5.07
N LYS A 157 -12.36 -11.32 6.14
CA LYS A 157 -13.83 -11.47 6.06
C LYS A 157 -14.47 -10.28 5.34
N ASN A 158 -13.98 -9.08 5.60
CA ASN A 158 -14.42 -7.84 4.96
C ASN A 158 -13.85 -7.63 3.55
N LYS A 159 -13.01 -8.56 3.04
CA LYS A 159 -12.32 -8.42 1.75
C LYS A 159 -11.45 -7.16 1.64
N GLN A 160 -10.85 -6.73 2.76
CA GLN A 160 -9.93 -5.59 2.83
C GLN A 160 -8.47 -6.01 2.67
N TRP A 161 -8.13 -7.31 2.74
CA TRP A 161 -6.76 -7.82 2.75
C TRP A 161 -6.42 -8.58 1.46
N HIS A 162 -5.56 -8.00 0.61
CA HIS A 162 -5.24 -8.52 -0.72
C HIS A 162 -3.74 -8.79 -0.86
N VAL A 163 -3.35 -10.02 -1.20
CA VAL A 163 -1.93 -10.41 -1.29
C VAL A 163 -1.67 -11.14 -2.60
N GLU A 164 -0.68 -10.66 -3.36
CA GLU A 164 -0.14 -11.35 -4.53
C GLU A 164 1.39 -11.25 -4.53
N VAL A 165 2.05 -12.31 -4.03
CA VAL A 165 3.51 -12.38 -3.92
C VAL A 165 4.07 -13.61 -4.62
N TYR A 166 5.24 -13.46 -5.25
CA TYR A 166 5.89 -14.48 -6.07
C TYR A 166 7.30 -14.83 -5.60
#